data_AF-A0A970ZNM2-F1
#
_entry.id   AF-A0A970ZNM2-F1
#
_cell.length_a   1.000
_cell.length_b   1.000
_cell.length_c   1.000
_cell.angle_alpha   90.00
_cell.angle_beta   90.00
_cell.angle_gamma   90.00
#
_symmetry.space_group_name_H-M   'P 1'
#
loop_
_entity.id
_entity.type
_entity.pdbx_description
1 polymer ?
#
loop_
_entity_poly.entity_id
_entity_poly.type
_entity_poly.pdbx_seq_one_letter_code
_entity_poly.pdbx_strand_id
1 'polypeptide(L)'
;MHRIGVMTAGGDCPGLNAVIRAVAKTAIGSYGVEVMGIEDGFLGLIQNRMRRLSNESVSNILTTGGTILGTNNRVAPRNYTVKLDGRVETRDVTDRCLEHIAHSHLDAIVVIGGDGSMSIASDFVRLGINCIGVPKTIDNDLYGTDITFGFATAVSIATDALDRVHTTAASHHR
;
A
#
# COMPACT_ATOMS: atom_id res chain seq x y z
N MET A 1 -11.39 -10.29 16.57
CA MET A 1 -10.89 -9.19 15.73
C MET A 1 -11.97 -8.13 15.66
N HIS A 2 -11.70 -6.96 16.21
CA HIS A 2 -12.59 -5.81 16.30
C HIS A 2 -12.14 -4.69 15.36
N ARG A 3 -10.84 -4.55 15.11
CA ARG A 3 -10.29 -3.47 14.28
C ARG A 3 -9.06 -3.91 13.49
N ILE A 4 -8.99 -3.51 12.23
CA ILE A 4 -7.84 -3.76 11.34
C ILE A 4 -7.28 -2.47 10.76
N GLY A 5 -5.97 -2.48 10.48
CA GLY A 5 -5.31 -1.46 9.67
C GLY A 5 -5.31 -1.86 8.19
N VAL A 6 -5.36 -0.87 7.29
CA VAL A 6 -5.10 -1.06 5.86
C VAL A 6 -4.16 0.05 5.38
N MET A 7 -3.16 -0.32 4.57
CA MET A 7 -2.19 0.63 4.04
C MET A 7 -1.80 0.30 2.59
N THR A 8 -1.41 1.32 1.85
CA THR A 8 -0.69 1.19 0.58
C THR A 8 0.77 1.57 0.79
N ALA A 9 1.68 0.66 0.49
CA ALA A 9 3.12 0.81 0.69
C ALA A 9 3.90 0.59 -0.61
N GLY A 10 5.04 1.27 -0.74
CA GLY A 10 5.85 1.22 -1.95
C GLY A 10 5.36 2.17 -3.05
N GLY A 11 5.67 1.87 -4.30
CA GLY A 11 5.21 2.67 -5.45
C GLY A 11 3.70 2.53 -5.68
N ASP A 12 3.07 3.58 -6.17
CA ASP A 12 1.66 3.55 -6.57
C ASP A 12 1.45 2.72 -7.85
N CYS A 13 0.25 2.17 -8.04
CA CYS A 13 -0.13 1.54 -9.31
C CYS A 13 -1.66 1.62 -9.53
N PRO A 14 -2.15 1.37 -10.74
CA PRO A 14 -3.59 1.32 -10.97
C PRO A 14 -4.29 0.26 -10.10
N GLY A 15 -5.45 0.61 -9.54
CA GLY A 15 -6.33 -0.33 -8.84
C GLY A 15 -6.25 -0.34 -7.31
N LEU A 16 -5.39 0.47 -6.67
CA LEU A 16 -5.26 0.45 -5.20
C LEU A 16 -6.55 0.82 -4.47
N ASN A 17 -7.26 1.82 -4.99
CA ASN A 17 -8.56 2.21 -4.43
C ASN A 17 -9.60 1.09 -4.52
N ALA A 18 -9.52 0.21 -5.52
CA ALA A 18 -10.39 -0.96 -5.61
C ALA A 18 -10.07 -1.98 -4.51
N VAL A 19 -8.77 -2.21 -4.23
CA VAL A 19 -8.33 -3.08 -3.14
C VAL A 19 -8.73 -2.53 -1.77
N ILE A 20 -8.45 -1.24 -1.51
CA ILE A 20 -8.85 -0.56 -0.26
C ILE A 20 -10.37 -0.66 -0.06
N ARG A 21 -11.15 -0.40 -1.11
CA ARG A 21 -12.60 -0.53 -1.07
C ARG A 21 -13.05 -1.95 -0.77
N ALA A 22 -12.46 -2.95 -1.43
CA ALA A 22 -12.81 -4.35 -1.23
C ALA A 22 -12.56 -4.79 0.22
N VAL A 23 -11.38 -4.46 0.77
CA VAL A 23 -11.03 -4.72 2.18
C VAL A 23 -12.02 -4.02 3.12
N ALA A 24 -12.22 -2.70 2.94
CA ALA A 24 -13.03 -1.91 3.85
C ALA A 24 -14.52 -2.32 3.81
N LYS A 25 -15.12 -2.45 2.62
CA LYS A 25 -16.53 -2.83 2.47
C LYS A 25 -16.80 -4.23 3.03
N THR A 26 -15.88 -5.17 2.83
CA THR A 26 -16.02 -6.54 3.34
C THR A 26 -15.91 -6.56 4.86
N ALA A 27 -14.86 -5.95 5.43
CA ALA A 27 -14.65 -5.90 6.87
C ALA A 27 -15.83 -5.23 7.60
N ILE A 28 -16.27 -4.06 7.11
CA ILE A 28 -17.37 -3.30 7.72
C ILE A 28 -18.71 -4.02 7.53
N GLY A 29 -19.03 -4.40 6.28
CA GLY A 29 -20.37 -4.85 5.93
C GLY A 29 -20.65 -6.32 6.24
N SER A 30 -19.65 -7.19 6.11
CA SER A 30 -19.83 -8.64 6.31
C SER A 30 -19.42 -9.11 7.70
N TYR A 31 -18.47 -8.42 8.34
CA TYR A 31 -17.88 -8.86 9.60
C TYR A 31 -18.03 -7.87 10.76
N GLY A 32 -18.57 -6.67 10.52
CA GLY A 32 -18.72 -5.64 11.56
C GLY A 32 -17.39 -5.15 12.14
N VAL A 33 -16.29 -5.30 11.40
CA VAL A 33 -14.94 -4.92 11.82
C VAL A 33 -14.67 -3.46 11.45
N GLU A 34 -14.07 -2.70 12.37
CA GLU A 34 -13.64 -1.33 12.10
C GLU A 34 -12.34 -1.31 11.29
N VAL A 35 -12.23 -0.37 10.36
CA VAL A 35 -11.08 -0.27 9.46
C VAL A 35 -10.40 1.08 9.63
N MET A 36 -9.11 1.04 9.95
CA MET A 36 -8.24 2.20 10.02
C MET A 36 -7.36 2.25 8.77
N GLY A 37 -7.49 3.30 7.97
CA GLY A 37 -6.57 3.60 6.87
C GLY A 37 -5.31 4.25 7.42
N ILE A 38 -4.16 3.60 7.23
CA ILE A 38 -2.84 4.12 7.60
C ILE A 38 -2.29 4.87 6.39
N GLU A 39 -1.99 6.15 6.58
CA GLU A 39 -1.60 7.03 5.48
C GLU A 39 -0.13 6.83 5.07
N ASP A 40 0.19 6.94 3.79
CA ASP A 40 1.55 6.86 3.24
C ASP A 40 2.34 5.62 3.69
N GLY A 41 1.65 4.50 3.88
CA GLY A 41 2.26 3.21 4.22
C GLY A 41 2.94 3.22 5.59
N PHE A 42 4.16 2.68 5.64
CA PHE A 42 4.94 2.61 6.88
C PHE A 42 5.32 3.99 7.42
N LEU A 43 5.33 5.05 6.60
CA LEU A 43 5.58 6.40 7.11
C LEU A 43 4.45 6.87 8.04
N GLY A 44 3.19 6.71 7.64
CA GLY A 44 2.08 7.06 8.53
C GLY A 44 2.01 6.13 9.73
N LEU A 45 2.40 4.86 9.61
CA LEU A 45 2.53 3.99 10.77
C LEU A 45 3.55 4.54 11.79
N ILE A 46 4.73 4.97 11.32
CA ILE A 46 5.78 5.58 12.16
C ILE A 46 5.30 6.90 12.79
N GLN A 47 4.44 7.64 12.11
CA GLN A 47 3.96 8.97 12.52
C GLN A 47 2.58 8.95 13.20
N ASN A 48 1.99 7.77 13.41
CA ASN A 48 0.63 7.58 13.90
C ASN A 48 -0.45 8.32 13.09
N ARG A 49 -0.28 8.39 11.75
CA ARG A 49 -1.26 8.99 10.84
C ARG A 49 -2.22 7.92 10.34
N MET A 50 -3.35 7.83 11.02
CA MET A 50 -4.41 6.89 10.70
C MET A 50 -5.76 7.59 10.72
N ARG A 51 -6.66 7.20 9.82
CA ARG A 51 -8.03 7.69 9.79
C ARG A 51 -9.02 6.54 9.65
N ARG A 52 -10.18 6.64 10.28
CA ARG A 52 -11.24 5.64 10.13
C ARG A 52 -11.76 5.66 8.69
N LEU A 53 -11.89 4.48 8.09
CA LEU A 53 -12.57 4.29 6.82
C LEU A 53 -14.03 3.89 7.09
N SER A 54 -14.96 4.66 6.52
CA SER A 54 -16.38 4.39 6.58
C SER A 54 -16.90 3.89 5.23
N ASN A 55 -18.15 3.42 5.19
CA ASN A 55 -18.79 3.02 3.94
C ASN A 55 -18.79 4.16 2.91
N GLU A 56 -18.95 5.39 3.38
CA GLU A 56 -19.00 6.61 2.59
C GLU A 56 -17.60 6.99 2.09
N SER A 57 -16.57 6.92 2.97
CA SER A 57 -15.20 7.31 2.60
C SER A 57 -14.56 6.41 1.55
N VAL A 58 -15.04 5.16 1.40
CA VAL A 58 -14.60 4.23 0.34
C VAL A 58 -15.64 4.05 -0.77
N SER A 59 -16.68 4.90 -0.80
CA SER A 59 -17.61 4.95 -1.94
C SER A 59 -17.06 5.86 -3.03
N ASN A 60 -17.33 5.51 -4.30
CA ASN A 60 -16.93 6.29 -5.48
C ASN A 60 -15.42 6.50 -5.68
N ILE A 61 -14.57 5.71 -5.01
CA ILE A 61 -13.10 5.79 -5.16
C ILE A 61 -12.54 4.91 -6.29
N LEU A 62 -13.39 4.08 -6.93
CA LEU A 62 -12.96 3.10 -7.94
C LEU A 62 -12.33 3.76 -9.18
N THR A 63 -12.82 4.94 -9.55
CA THR A 63 -12.32 5.72 -10.70
C THR A 63 -11.27 6.75 -10.29
N THR A 64 -10.94 6.86 -9.01
CA THR A 64 -9.93 7.79 -8.51
C THR A 64 -8.55 7.24 -8.79
N GLY A 65 -7.68 8.06 -9.39
CA GLY A 65 -6.28 7.72 -9.62
C GLY A 65 -5.51 7.54 -8.31
N GLY A 66 -4.49 6.67 -8.36
CA GLY A 66 -3.61 6.35 -7.24
C GLY A 66 -4.30 5.73 -6.04
N THR A 67 -3.97 6.20 -4.84
CA THR A 67 -4.49 5.69 -3.56
C THR A 67 -5.00 6.82 -2.66
N ILE A 68 -6.21 6.66 -2.12
CA ILE A 68 -6.80 7.59 -1.14
C ILE A 68 -6.06 7.63 0.20
N LEU A 69 -5.12 6.72 0.44
CA LEU A 69 -4.28 6.70 1.64
C LEU A 69 -2.90 7.31 1.39
N GLY A 70 -2.56 7.66 0.14
CA GLY A 70 -1.19 8.01 -0.22
C GLY A 70 -0.26 6.79 -0.13
N THR A 71 1.00 6.97 -0.52
CA THR A 71 2.00 5.90 -0.43
C THR A 71 3.40 6.48 -0.31
N ASN A 72 4.28 5.75 0.37
CA ASN A 72 5.69 6.08 0.50
C ASN A 72 6.54 4.84 0.20
N ASN A 73 7.58 5.00 -0.62
CA ASN A 73 8.50 3.94 -1.01
C ASN A 73 9.94 4.13 -0.51
N ARG A 74 10.18 5.10 0.38
CA ARG A 74 11.53 5.48 0.86
C ARG A 74 11.74 5.20 2.35
N VAL A 75 10.70 4.77 3.04
CA VAL A 75 10.69 4.69 4.51
C VAL A 75 10.48 3.26 4.94
N ALA A 76 11.39 2.76 5.78
CA ALA A 76 11.28 1.50 6.48
C ALA A 76 11.56 1.74 7.98
N PRO A 77 10.79 1.15 8.91
CA PRO A 77 10.98 1.37 10.35
C PRO A 77 12.39 1.06 10.85
N ARG A 78 13.03 -0.01 10.35
CA ARG A 78 14.39 -0.40 10.74
C ARG A 78 15.47 0.61 10.36
N ASN A 79 15.26 1.35 9.27
CA ASN A 79 16.23 2.28 8.70
C ASN A 79 15.58 3.65 8.49
N TYR A 80 14.92 4.19 9.53
CA TYR A 80 14.24 5.46 9.42
C TYR A 80 15.21 6.63 9.56
N THR A 81 15.31 7.44 8.51
CA THR A 81 16.18 8.62 8.47
C THR A 81 15.51 9.81 9.17
N VAL A 82 16.14 10.32 10.23
CA VAL A 82 15.70 11.49 10.99
C VAL A 82 16.72 12.61 10.84
N LYS A 83 16.23 13.84 10.68
CA LYS A 83 17.08 15.05 10.71
C LYS A 83 16.94 15.71 12.08
N LEU A 84 17.99 15.66 12.89
CA LEU A 84 18.09 16.29 14.21
C LEU A 84 19.26 17.27 14.20
N ASP A 85 19.00 18.53 14.56
CA ASP A 85 20.03 19.58 14.71
C ASP A 85 20.97 19.70 13.50
N GLY A 86 20.42 19.56 12.29
CA GLY A 86 21.17 19.64 11.03
C GLY A 86 21.93 18.37 10.64
N ARG A 87 21.97 17.33 11.49
CA ARG A 87 22.57 16.02 11.20
C ARG A 87 21.52 15.03 10.72
N VAL A 88 21.93 14.15 9.82
CA VAL A 88 21.10 13.05 9.30
C VAL A 88 21.53 11.77 10.01
N GLU A 89 20.61 11.16 10.75
CA GLU A 89 20.84 9.91 11.46
C GLU A 89 19.81 8.87 11.04
N THR A 90 20.24 7.61 10.96
CA THR A 90 19.33 6.47 10.73
C THR A 90 19.07 5.79 12.07
N ARG A 91 17.81 5.54 12.39
CA ARG A 91 17.41 4.87 13.62
C ARG A 91 16.34 3.80 13.34
N ASP A 92 16.37 2.73 14.12
CA ASP A 92 15.26 1.78 14.15
C ASP A 92 14.13 2.36 15.00
N VAL A 93 12.95 2.47 14.40
CA VAL A 93 11.72 2.97 15.05
C VAL A 93 10.61 1.92 15.03
N THR A 94 10.96 0.63 14.94
CA THR A 94 10.01 -0.48 14.94
C THR A 94 9.17 -0.52 16.22
N ASP A 95 9.77 -0.30 17.39
CA ASP A 95 9.04 -0.27 18.67
C ASP A 95 7.96 0.79 18.70
N ARG A 96 8.23 1.98 18.14
CA ARG A 96 7.23 3.04 17.98
C ARG A 96 6.05 2.59 17.12
N CYS A 97 6.30 1.82 16.07
CA CYS A 97 5.23 1.27 15.25
C CYS A 97 4.39 0.27 16.05
N LEU A 98 5.01 -0.59 16.86
CA LEU A 98 4.30 -1.53 17.75
C LEU A 98 3.44 -0.79 18.77
N GLU A 99 3.94 0.29 19.37
CA GLU A 99 3.16 1.16 20.26
C GLU A 99 1.95 1.75 19.55
N HIS A 100 2.11 2.27 18.33
CA HIS A 100 0.99 2.84 17.57
C HIS A 100 -0.05 1.78 17.18
N ILE A 101 0.38 0.56 16.84
CA ILE A 101 -0.51 -0.58 16.56
C ILE A 101 -1.32 -0.93 17.82
N ALA A 102 -0.65 -1.02 18.98
CA ALA A 102 -1.27 -1.33 20.25
C ALA A 102 -2.26 -0.24 20.71
N HIS A 103 -1.84 1.03 20.68
CA HIS A 103 -2.69 2.17 21.04
C HIS A 103 -3.90 2.34 20.11
N SER A 104 -3.74 1.99 18.84
CA SER A 104 -4.83 2.02 17.86
C SER A 104 -5.71 0.77 17.94
N HIS A 105 -5.37 -0.20 18.79
CA HIS A 105 -6.05 -1.49 18.94
C HIS A 105 -6.20 -2.26 17.63
N LEU A 106 -5.16 -2.28 16.79
CA LEU A 106 -5.19 -3.02 15.52
C LEU A 106 -4.87 -4.49 15.77
N ASP A 107 -5.82 -5.37 15.47
CA ASP A 107 -5.65 -6.83 15.61
C ASP A 107 -4.88 -7.43 14.42
N ALA A 108 -4.94 -6.77 13.27
CA ALA A 108 -4.21 -7.12 12.07
C ALA A 108 -4.01 -5.92 11.13
N ILE A 109 -3.07 -6.04 10.20
CA ILE A 109 -2.76 -5.03 9.19
C ILE A 109 -2.78 -5.66 7.81
N VAL A 110 -3.56 -5.08 6.90
CA VAL A 110 -3.53 -5.39 5.47
C VAL A 110 -2.54 -4.46 4.78
N VAL A 111 -1.44 -5.03 4.28
CA VAL A 111 -0.37 -4.31 3.60
C VAL A 111 -0.49 -4.52 2.10
N ILE A 112 -0.91 -3.50 1.37
CA ILE A 112 -1.01 -3.51 -0.10
C ILE A 112 0.31 -3.00 -0.66
N GLY A 113 1.14 -3.89 -1.19
CA GLY A 113 2.56 -3.58 -1.40
C GLY A 113 3.31 -4.48 -2.38
N GLY A 114 4.51 -4.02 -2.74
CA GLY A 114 5.50 -4.79 -3.51
C GLY A 114 6.46 -5.57 -2.61
N ASP A 115 7.55 -6.10 -3.17
CA ASP A 115 8.49 -6.97 -2.45
C ASP A 115 9.07 -6.31 -1.19
N GLY A 116 9.55 -5.07 -1.32
CA GLY A 116 10.06 -4.30 -0.18
C GLY A 116 9.01 -4.08 0.92
N SER A 117 7.74 -3.94 0.57
CA SER A 117 6.65 -3.83 1.54
C SER A 117 6.35 -5.16 2.24
N MET A 118 6.42 -6.27 1.50
CA MET A 118 6.25 -7.62 2.06
C MET A 118 7.40 -7.99 3.00
N SER A 119 8.62 -7.57 2.68
CA SER A 119 9.79 -7.73 3.56
C SER A 119 9.56 -7.03 4.91
N ILE A 120 9.14 -5.76 4.90
CA ILE A 120 8.82 -5.03 6.13
C ILE A 120 7.64 -5.70 6.86
N ALA A 121 6.58 -6.10 6.15
CA ALA A 121 5.45 -6.80 6.78
C ALA A 121 5.87 -8.11 7.46
N SER A 122 6.80 -8.85 6.85
CA SER A 122 7.38 -10.08 7.43
C SER A 122 8.10 -9.81 8.74
N ASP A 123 8.79 -8.67 8.87
CA ASP A 123 9.42 -8.28 10.12
C ASP A 123 8.39 -8.10 11.25
N PHE A 124 7.27 -7.44 10.96
CA PHE A 124 6.17 -7.30 11.92
C PHE A 124 5.51 -8.64 12.27
N VAL A 125 5.39 -9.57 11.32
CA VAL A 125 4.90 -10.94 11.59
C VAL A 125 5.81 -11.67 12.58
N ARG A 126 7.13 -11.55 12.42
CA ARG A 126 8.10 -12.15 13.37
C ARG A 126 7.98 -11.54 14.78
N LEU A 127 7.48 -10.31 14.88
CA LEU A 127 7.21 -9.61 16.14
C LEU A 127 5.80 -9.88 16.69
N GLY A 128 5.05 -10.79 16.08
CA GLY A 128 3.73 -11.23 16.56
C GLY A 128 2.55 -10.39 16.05
N ILE A 129 2.76 -9.47 15.10
CA ILE A 129 1.68 -8.72 14.47
C ILE A 129 1.08 -9.53 13.33
N ASN A 130 -0.24 -9.67 13.31
CA ASN A 130 -0.93 -10.32 12.19
C ASN A 130 -0.90 -9.40 10.96
N CYS A 131 -0.13 -9.76 9.94
CA CYS A 131 -0.09 -9.02 8.67
C CYS A 131 -0.63 -9.89 7.53
N ILE A 132 -1.44 -9.29 6.66
CA ILE A 132 -1.87 -9.87 5.38
C ILE A 132 -1.27 -9.03 4.25
N GLY A 133 -0.45 -9.66 3.42
CA GLY A 133 0.10 -9.04 2.22
C GLY A 133 -0.87 -9.12 1.05
N VAL A 134 -1.11 -7.99 0.36
CA VAL A 134 -1.83 -7.95 -0.91
C VAL A 134 -0.86 -7.56 -2.02
N PRO A 135 -0.66 -8.43 -3.04
CA PRO A 135 0.45 -8.29 -3.97
C PRO A 135 0.19 -7.19 -5.00
N LYS A 136 0.95 -6.11 -4.89
CA LYS A 136 0.78 -4.88 -5.67
C LYS A 136 2.10 -4.48 -6.33
N THR A 137 2.16 -4.54 -7.65
CA THR A 137 3.27 -4.03 -8.46
C THR A 137 2.86 -4.04 -9.93
N ILE A 138 3.38 -3.10 -10.72
CA ILE A 138 3.21 -3.14 -12.19
C ILE A 138 4.19 -4.12 -12.84
N ASP A 139 5.20 -4.58 -12.11
CA ASP A 139 6.30 -5.41 -12.64
C ASP A 139 5.96 -6.91 -12.66
N ASN A 140 4.90 -7.31 -11.95
CA ASN A 140 4.47 -8.71 -11.78
C ASN A 140 5.56 -9.65 -11.27
N ASP A 141 6.37 -9.15 -10.33
CA ASP A 141 7.59 -9.79 -9.83
C ASP A 141 7.46 -10.29 -8.37
N LEU A 142 6.23 -10.45 -7.88
CA LEU A 142 5.97 -10.96 -6.54
C LEU A 142 5.76 -12.48 -6.55
N TYR A 143 6.56 -13.19 -5.75
CA TYR A 143 6.40 -14.62 -5.54
C TYR A 143 5.05 -14.95 -4.86
N GLY A 144 4.42 -16.06 -5.28
CA GLY A 144 3.18 -16.58 -4.67
C GLY A 144 1.89 -16.09 -5.32
N THR A 145 1.97 -15.34 -6.43
CA THR A 145 0.82 -15.02 -7.29
C THR A 145 1.26 -15.01 -8.76
N ASP A 146 0.37 -15.41 -9.66
CA ASP A 146 0.63 -15.33 -11.11
C ASP A 146 0.46 -13.90 -11.63
N ILE A 147 -0.40 -13.10 -10.99
CA ILE A 147 -0.75 -11.74 -11.38
C ILE A 147 -0.78 -10.83 -10.15
N THR A 148 -0.20 -9.64 -10.27
CA THR A 148 -0.23 -8.58 -9.26
C THR A 148 -1.20 -7.46 -9.64
N PHE A 149 -1.75 -6.79 -8.62
CA PHE A 149 -2.56 -5.59 -8.86
C PHE A 149 -1.72 -4.52 -9.56
N GLY A 150 -2.26 -3.96 -10.64
CA GLY A 150 -1.61 -2.93 -11.47
C GLY A 150 -1.00 -3.45 -12.77
N PHE A 151 -0.60 -4.73 -12.84
CA PHE A 151 0.11 -5.31 -13.99
C PHE A 151 -0.70 -5.22 -15.30
N ALA A 152 -1.93 -5.75 -15.32
CA ALA A 152 -2.75 -5.77 -16.54
C ALA A 152 -3.00 -4.37 -17.11
N THR A 153 -3.24 -3.38 -16.24
CA THR A 153 -3.42 -1.99 -16.65
C THR A 153 -2.13 -1.41 -17.24
N ALA A 154 -0.97 -1.70 -16.63
CA ALA A 154 0.32 -1.25 -17.14
C ALA A 154 0.62 -1.82 -18.53
N VAL A 155 0.37 -3.12 -18.73
CA VAL A 155 0.51 -3.78 -20.05
C VAL A 155 -0.41 -3.16 -21.08
N SER A 156 -1.67 -2.92 -20.74
CA SER A 156 -2.64 -2.28 -21.65
C SER A 156 -2.19 -0.88 -22.07
N ILE A 157 -1.68 -0.06 -21.13
CA ILE A 157 -1.19 1.29 -21.42
C ILE A 157 0.06 1.24 -22.29
N ALA A 158 1.00 0.34 -21.99
CA ALA A 158 2.22 0.18 -22.80
C ALA A 158 1.89 -0.25 -24.23
N THR A 159 0.92 -1.15 -24.40
CA THR A 159 0.46 -1.61 -25.73
C THR A 159 -0.14 -0.46 -26.53
N ASP A 160 -1.05 0.32 -25.95
CA ASP A 160 -1.65 1.50 -26.61
C ASP A 160 -0.57 2.54 -27.00
N ALA A 161 0.43 2.76 -26.14
CA ALA A 161 1.54 3.65 -26.47
C ALA A 161 2.37 3.14 -27.65
N LEU A 162 2.66 1.83 -27.71
CA LEU A 162 3.38 1.20 -28.82
C LEU A 162 2.60 1.29 -30.13
N ASP A 163 1.29 1.06 -30.10
CA ASP A 163 0.43 1.14 -31.30
C ASP A 163 0.43 2.57 -31.89
N ARG A 164 0.38 3.59 -31.03
CA ARG A 164 0.47 5.00 -31.44
C ARG A 164 1.84 5.34 -32.04
N VAL A 165 2.92 4.80 -31.48
CA VAL A 165 4.26 4.97 -32.07
C VAL A 165 4.34 4.27 -33.42
N HIS A 166 3.83 3.05 -33.53
CA HIS A 166 3.88 2.27 -34.76
C HIS A 166 3.15 2.97 -35.91
N THR A 167 1.96 3.52 -35.68
CA THR A 167 1.20 4.23 -36.73
C THR A 167 1.95 5.46 -37.28
N THR A 168 2.66 6.21 -36.43
CA THR A 168 3.50 7.33 -36.87
C THR A 168 4.78 6.88 -37.58
N ALA A 169 5.42 5.82 -37.10
CA ALA A 169 6.62 5.25 -37.71
C ALA A 169 6.33 4.68 -39.11
N ALA A 170 5.21 3.96 -39.26
CA ALA A 170 4.73 3.44 -40.54
C ALA A 170 4.51 4.56 -41.57
N SER A 171 4.00 5.72 -41.14
CA SER A 171 3.82 6.89 -42.02
C SER A 171 5.14 7.46 -42.54
N HIS A 172 6.23 7.27 -41.80
CA HIS A 172 7.59 7.70 -42.16
C HIS A 172 8.51 6.56 -42.64
N HIS A 173 7.96 5.36 -42.91
CA HIS A 173 8.73 4.17 -43.30
C HIS A 173 9.86 3.84 -42.31
N ARG A 174 9.56 3.94 -41.01
CA ARG A 174 10.44 3.60 -39.90
C ARG A 174 9.88 2.46 -39.09
#